data_AF-H1KI64-F1
#
_entry.id   AF-H1KI64-F1
#
_cell.length_a   1.000
_cell.length_b   1.000
_cell.length_c   1.000
_cell.angle_alpha   90.00
_cell.angle_beta   90.00
_cell.angle_gamma   90.00
#
_symmetry.space_group_name_H-M   'P 1'
#
loop_
_entity.id
_entity.type
_entity.pdbx_description
1 polymer ?
#
loop_
_entity_poly.entity_id
_entity_poly.type
_entity_poly.pdbx_seq_one_letter_code
_entity_poly.pdbx_strand_id
1 'polypeptide(L)'
;MAVALGVNTPYGRMAGGTETELKFLATKSIGTPDPEGLSPYSYVPRRIHFNASWFHNYDPTTGRDAERRDRYRVGLGYSQPVSNNVVLVADVFRETDRERGRAVNLAEIGARYIVTPQTVLTGGVGVGFGGDRRQDFRVTAGLQHSLSFPYSWDPPR
;
A
#
# COMPACT_ATOMS: atom_id res chain seq x y z
N MET A 1 5.66 5.83 13.08
CA MET A 1 4.20 5.72 12.94
C MET A 1 3.70 7.01 12.29
N ALA A 2 2.61 6.95 11.54
CA ALA A 2 2.02 8.10 10.88
C ALA A 2 0.49 7.99 10.89
N VAL A 3 -0.18 9.14 10.90
CA VAL A 3 -1.63 9.27 10.74
C VAL A 3 -1.88 10.26 9.61
N ALA A 4 -2.84 9.97 8.75
CA ALA A 4 -3.24 10.87 7.68
C ALA A 4 -4.76 10.96 7.58
N LEU A 5 -5.26 12.14 7.23
CA LEU A 5 -6.67 12.41 6.94
C LEU A 5 -6.77 12.82 5.47
N GLY A 6 -7.79 12.32 4.78
CA GLY A 6 -8.10 12.66 3.40
C GLY A 6 -9.60 12.87 3.22
N VAL A 7 -9.95 13.71 2.26
CA VAL A 7 -11.33 13.88 1.80
C VAL A 7 -11.35 13.58 0.31
N ASN A 8 -12.24 12.69 -0.09
CA ASN A 8 -12.44 12.29 -1.47
C ASN A 8 -13.82 12.75 -1.94
N THR A 9 -13.85 13.63 -2.93
CA THR A 9 -15.07 14.14 -3.52
C THR A 9 -15.25 13.52 -4.91
N PRO A 10 -16.31 12.72 -5.14
CA PRO A 10 -16.55 12.14 -6.46
C PRO A 10 -17.02 13.22 -7.44
N TYR A 11 -16.31 13.34 -8.57
CA TYR A 11 -16.73 14.18 -9.71
C TYR A 11 -17.37 13.35 -10.85
N GLY A 12 -17.51 12.03 -10.67
CA GLY A 12 -18.06 11.11 -11.68
C GLY A 12 -19.57 10.93 -11.58
N ARG A 13 -20.24 10.65 -12.71
CA ARG A 13 -21.66 10.23 -12.71
C ARG A 13 -21.78 8.88 -11.98
N MET A 14 -22.77 8.77 -11.07
CA MET A 14 -23.11 7.56 -10.29
C MET A 14 -22.16 7.18 -9.13
N ALA A 15 -21.35 8.10 -8.61
CA ALA A 15 -20.62 7.88 -7.35
C ALA A 15 -21.29 8.71 -6.23
N GLY A 16 -21.82 8.02 -5.22
CA GLY A 16 -22.53 8.66 -4.11
C GLY A 16 -21.58 9.27 -3.09
N GLY A 17 -21.70 10.58 -2.88
CA GLY A 17 -21.28 11.27 -1.67
C GLY A 17 -19.79 11.56 -1.48
N THR A 18 -19.52 12.59 -0.69
CA THR A 18 -18.16 12.87 -0.21
C THR A 18 -17.76 11.81 0.81
N GLU A 19 -16.52 11.34 0.72
CA GLU A 19 -15.97 10.34 1.63
C GLU A 19 -14.78 10.93 2.40
N THR A 20 -14.79 10.80 3.73
CA THR A 20 -13.61 11.07 4.57
C THR A 20 -12.86 9.78 4.80
N GLU A 21 -11.53 9.84 4.72
CA GLU A 21 -10.63 8.73 4.97
C GLU A 21 -9.65 9.07 6.09
N LEU A 22 -9.57 8.21 7.11
CA LEU A 22 -8.57 8.26 8.17
C LEU A 22 -7.62 7.07 8.00
N LYS A 23 -6.32 7.32 7.86
CA LYS A 23 -5.25 6.31 7.73
C LYS A 23 -4.35 6.30 8.95
N PHE A 24 -4.01 5.10 9.39
CA PHE A 24 -2.98 4.84 10.38
C PHE A 24 -1.93 3.89 9.78
N LEU A 25 -0.66 4.27 9.91
CA LEU A 25 0.48 3.52 9.39
C LEU A 25 1.52 3.32 10.50
N ALA A 26 1.84 2.08 10.80
CA ALA A 26 2.89 1.70 11.74
C ALA A 26 3.91 0.80 11.06
N THR A 27 5.18 1.00 11.35
CA THR A 27 6.26 0.16 10.84
C THR A 27 7.27 -0.05 11.95
N LYS A 28 7.67 -1.32 12.14
CA LYS A 28 8.66 -1.73 13.13
C LYS A 28 9.74 -2.57 12.45
N SER A 29 10.99 -2.17 12.60
CA SER A 29 12.15 -2.95 12.17
C SER A 29 12.39 -4.10 13.16
N ILE A 30 12.79 -5.26 12.65
CA ILE A 30 13.09 -6.46 13.43
C ILE A 30 14.48 -6.96 13.05
N GLY A 31 15.36 -7.09 14.03
CA GLY A 31 16.76 -7.47 13.80
C GLY A 31 17.72 -6.32 14.02
N THR A 32 18.96 -6.66 14.32
CA THR A 32 20.06 -5.72 14.45
C THR A 32 20.48 -5.24 13.06
N PRO A 33 20.65 -3.92 12.85
CA PRO A 33 21.38 -3.42 11.69
C PRO A 33 22.74 -4.10 11.65
N ASP A 34 23.20 -4.47 10.46
CA ASP A 34 24.55 -4.97 10.24
C ASP A 34 25.40 -3.87 9.61
N PRO A 35 25.98 -2.97 10.43
CA PRO A 35 26.80 -1.87 9.94
C PRO A 35 28.14 -2.33 9.36
N GLU A 36 28.56 -3.57 9.64
CA GLU A 36 29.84 -4.13 9.20
C GLU A 36 29.70 -4.93 7.89
N GLY A 37 28.48 -5.17 7.41
CA GLY A 37 28.20 -5.82 6.12
C GLY A 37 28.63 -7.29 6.07
N LEU A 38 28.65 -7.96 7.23
CA LEU A 38 29.07 -9.36 7.39
C LEU A 38 27.95 -10.36 7.07
N SER A 39 26.71 -9.89 7.01
CA SER A 39 25.54 -10.65 6.62
C SER A 39 25.58 -10.93 5.12
N PRO A 40 25.33 -12.18 4.68
CA PRO A 40 25.12 -12.47 3.26
C PRO A 40 23.83 -11.83 2.70
N TYR A 41 23.02 -11.20 3.55
CA TYR A 41 21.79 -10.46 3.19
C TYR A 41 22.01 -8.95 3.29
N SER A 42 20.99 -8.14 3.00
CA SER A 42 21.10 -6.68 3.04
C SER A 42 21.41 -6.11 4.43
N TYR A 43 22.13 -4.99 4.47
CA TYR A 43 22.38 -4.17 5.68
C TYR A 43 21.10 -3.58 6.30
N VAL A 44 19.97 -3.63 5.58
CA VAL A 44 18.68 -3.14 6.06
C VAL A 44 17.98 -4.24 6.88
N PRO A 45 17.48 -3.94 8.09
CA PRO A 45 16.71 -4.92 8.85
C PRO A 45 15.35 -5.18 8.19
N ARG A 46 14.84 -6.41 8.33
CA ARG A 46 13.46 -6.79 7.99
C ARG A 46 12.46 -5.91 8.76
N ARG A 47 11.27 -5.68 8.20
CA ARG A 47 10.27 -4.80 8.80
C ARG A 47 8.89 -5.41 8.77
N ILE A 48 8.11 -5.15 9.82
CA ILE A 48 6.68 -5.40 9.86
C ILE A 48 5.95 -4.06 9.73
N HIS A 49 4.91 -4.06 8.91
CA HIS A 49 4.04 -2.94 8.62
C HIS A 49 2.63 -3.28 9.08
N PHE A 50 1.97 -2.34 9.74
CA PHE A 50 0.56 -2.43 10.07
C PHE A 50 -0.12 -1.17 9.57
N ASN A 51 -1.11 -1.36 8.71
CA ASN A 51 -1.84 -0.28 8.07
C ASN A 51 -3.33 -0.46 8.35
N ALA A 52 -3.99 0.60 8.80
CA ALA A 52 -5.42 0.63 8.99
C ALA A 52 -5.99 1.88 8.36
N SER A 53 -7.20 1.77 7.82
CA SER A 53 -7.92 2.87 7.21
C SER A 53 -9.41 2.73 7.50
N TRP A 54 -10.05 3.85 7.80
CA TRP A 54 -11.48 3.95 8.01
C TRP A 54 -12.03 5.00 7.06
N PHE A 55 -13.16 4.68 6.44
CA PHE A 55 -13.83 5.49 5.44
C PHE A 55 -15.24 5.79 5.92
N HIS A 56 -15.65 7.05 5.79
CA HIS A 56 -16.99 7.51 6.11
C HIS A 56 -17.57 8.27 4.93
N ASN A 57 -18.60 7.70 4.29
CA ASN A 57 -19.34 8.31 3.20
C ASN A 57 -20.55 9.08 3.74
N TYR A 58 -20.61 10.38 3.51
CA TYR A 58 -21.68 11.23 4.02
C TYR A 58 -23.01 11.05 3.27
N ASP A 59 -22.97 10.67 2.00
CA ASP A 59 -24.15 10.54 1.13
C ASP A 59 -24.09 9.25 0.30
N PRO A 60 -24.21 8.08 0.95
CA PRO A 60 -24.15 6.80 0.27
C PRO A 60 -25.36 6.58 -0.63
N THR A 61 -25.14 5.99 -1.80
CA THR A 61 -26.22 5.64 -2.73
C THR A 61 -27.22 4.69 -2.04
N THR A 62 -28.52 4.95 -2.19
CA THR A 62 -29.61 4.12 -1.64
C THR A 62 -30.31 3.32 -2.73
N GLY A 63 -30.79 2.10 -2.43
CA GLY A 63 -31.51 1.25 -3.39
C GLY A 63 -30.95 -0.16 -3.50
N ARG A 64 -31.06 -0.77 -4.69
CA ARG A 64 -30.60 -2.14 -4.98
C ARG A 64 -29.08 -2.28 -4.87
N ASP A 65 -28.35 -1.19 -5.13
CA ASP A 65 -26.88 -1.08 -5.05
C ASP A 65 -26.47 -0.23 -3.85
N ALA A 66 -27.13 -0.42 -2.70
CA ALA A 66 -26.90 0.41 -1.51
C ALA A 66 -25.44 0.36 -1.02
N GLU A 67 -24.83 1.55 -0.91
CA GLU A 67 -23.47 1.69 -0.44
C GLU A 67 -23.40 1.65 1.10
N ARG A 68 -22.28 1.14 1.63
CA ARG A 68 -21.94 1.22 3.05
C ARG A 68 -21.51 2.64 3.40
N ARG A 69 -22.12 3.19 4.46
CA ARG A 69 -21.74 4.47 5.06
C ARG A 69 -20.33 4.41 5.66
N ASP A 70 -20.03 3.32 6.35
CA ASP A 70 -18.75 3.11 7.01
C ASP A 70 -18.03 1.89 6.43
N ARG A 71 -16.76 2.06 6.06
CA ARG A 71 -15.89 1.00 5.55
C ARG A 71 -14.57 1.03 6.28
N TYR A 72 -13.90 -0.11 6.34
CA TYR A 72 -12.55 -0.19 6.87
C TYR A 72 -11.69 -1.09 6.01
N ARG A 73 -10.40 -0.78 5.98
CA ARG A 73 -9.36 -1.65 5.43
C ARG A 73 -8.23 -1.75 6.44
N VAL A 74 -7.81 -2.97 6.72
CA VAL A 74 -6.69 -3.27 7.63
C VAL A 74 -5.76 -4.24 6.94
N GLY A 75 -4.46 -4.03 7.07
CA GLY A 75 -3.44 -4.88 6.48
C GLY A 75 -2.21 -5.02 7.36
N LEU A 76 -1.58 -6.17 7.24
CA LEU A 76 -0.28 -6.50 7.81
C LEU A 76 0.67 -6.83 6.67
N GLY A 77 1.83 -6.18 6.67
CA GLY A 77 2.88 -6.41 5.70
C GLY A 77 4.19 -6.81 6.37
N TYR A 78 4.99 -7.60 5.68
CA TYR A 78 6.34 -7.97 6.05
C TYR A 78 7.25 -7.68 4.87
N SER A 79 8.34 -6.95 5.11
CA SER A 79 9.37 -6.70 4.11
C SER A 79 10.70 -7.33 4.52
N GLN A 80 11.27 -8.08 3.59
CA GLN A 80 12.55 -8.75 3.73
C GLN A 80 13.49 -8.27 2.62
N PRO A 81 14.50 -7.46 2.95
CA PRO A 81 15.52 -7.09 2.00
C PRO A 81 16.43 -8.31 1.74
N VAL A 82 16.39 -8.82 0.52
CA VAL A 82 17.21 -9.97 0.09
C VAL A 82 18.60 -9.51 -0.33
N SER A 83 18.66 -8.33 -0.96
CA SER A 83 19.89 -7.66 -1.38
C SER A 83 19.70 -6.14 -1.25
N ASN A 84 20.75 -5.37 -1.49
CA ASN A 84 20.70 -3.91 -1.38
C ASN A 84 19.77 -3.26 -2.42
N ASN A 85 19.50 -3.98 -3.52
CA ASN A 85 18.65 -3.52 -4.60
C ASN A 85 17.30 -4.26 -4.65
N VAL A 86 17.10 -5.32 -3.84
CA VAL A 86 15.92 -6.19 -3.92
C VAL A 86 15.28 -6.32 -2.54
N VAL A 87 14.00 -5.96 -2.46
CA VAL A 87 13.17 -6.18 -1.26
C VAL A 87 11.98 -7.03 -1.63
N LEU A 88 11.82 -8.16 -0.94
CA LEU A 88 10.60 -8.96 -1.00
C LEU A 88 9.60 -8.39 0.00
N VAL A 89 8.34 -8.36 -0.41
CA VAL A 89 7.22 -7.90 0.41
C VAL A 89 6.15 -8.97 0.37
N ALA A 90 5.63 -9.33 1.53
CA ALA A 90 4.44 -10.15 1.65
C ALA A 90 3.43 -9.41 2.52
N ASP A 91 2.19 -9.32 2.09
CA ASP A 91 1.15 -8.68 2.87
C ASP A 91 -0.17 -9.43 2.83
N VAL A 92 -0.98 -9.18 3.83
CA VAL A 92 -2.35 -9.66 3.92
C VAL A 92 -3.21 -8.48 4.34
N PHE A 93 -4.28 -8.24 3.61
CA PHE A 93 -5.22 -7.19 3.96
C PHE A 93 -6.66 -7.66 3.82
N ARG A 94 -7.51 -7.07 4.64
CA ARG A 94 -8.95 -7.20 4.60
C ARG A 94 -9.55 -5.83 4.37
N GLU A 95 -10.44 -5.76 3.40
CA GLU A 95 -11.20 -4.57 3.06
C GLU A 95 -12.68 -4.87 3.04
N THR A 96 -13.46 -3.94 3.58
CA THR A 96 -14.90 -3.94 3.46
C THR A 96 -15.30 -3.33 2.11
N ASP A 97 -16.08 -4.05 1.30
CA ASP A 97 -16.52 -3.54 -0.01
C ASP A 97 -17.52 -2.38 0.14
N ARG A 98 -17.72 -1.60 -0.93
CA ARG A 98 -18.76 -0.56 -1.02
C ARG A 98 -20.15 -1.16 -0.86
N GLU A 99 -20.39 -2.34 -1.43
CA GLU A 99 -21.67 -3.03 -1.32
C GLU A 99 -21.90 -3.60 0.09
N ARG A 100 -23.14 -3.49 0.60
CA ARG A 100 -23.49 -4.04 1.91
C ARG A 100 -23.37 -5.57 1.94
N GLY A 101 -22.59 -6.07 2.91
CA GLY A 101 -22.53 -7.49 3.27
C GLY A 101 -21.21 -8.17 2.91
N ARG A 102 -20.34 -7.46 2.17
CA ARG A 102 -19.19 -8.07 1.50
C ARG A 102 -17.85 -7.59 2.07
N ALA A 103 -16.87 -8.49 2.07
CA ALA A 103 -15.50 -8.18 2.46
C ALA A 103 -14.52 -8.97 1.58
N VAL A 104 -13.49 -8.28 1.12
CA VAL A 104 -12.38 -8.87 0.36
C VAL A 104 -11.23 -9.12 1.31
N ASN A 105 -10.71 -10.34 1.33
CA ASN A 105 -9.41 -10.62 1.95
C ASN A 105 -8.45 -11.00 0.83
N LEU A 106 -7.29 -10.35 0.80
CA LEU A 106 -6.25 -10.60 -0.19
C LEU A 106 -4.94 -10.90 0.56
N ALA A 107 -4.21 -11.87 0.06
CA ALA A 107 -2.81 -12.06 0.40
C ALA A 107 -1.98 -11.73 -0.85
N GLU A 108 -0.97 -10.90 -0.73
CA GLU A 108 -0.09 -10.48 -1.81
C GLU A 108 1.37 -10.84 -1.48
N ILE A 109 2.11 -11.26 -2.50
CA ILE A 109 3.56 -11.40 -2.46
C ILE A 109 4.13 -10.62 -3.64
N GLY A 110 5.12 -9.80 -3.37
CA GLY A 110 5.77 -8.99 -4.38
C GLY A 110 7.25 -8.74 -4.11
N ALA A 111 7.88 -8.14 -5.10
CA ALA A 111 9.26 -7.74 -5.08
C ALA A 111 9.38 -6.28 -5.53
N ARG A 112 10.26 -5.54 -4.86
CA ARG A 112 10.69 -4.21 -5.22
C ARG A 112 12.15 -4.27 -5.64
N TYR A 113 12.43 -3.86 -6.86
CA TYR A 113 13.76 -3.83 -7.44
C TYR A 113 14.20 -2.40 -7.74
N ILE A 114 15.33 -2.00 -7.17
CA ILE A 114 15.96 -0.71 -7.41
C ILE A 114 16.89 -0.90 -8.61
N VAL A 115 16.48 -0.40 -9.78
CA VAL A 115 17.28 -0.47 -11.02
C VAL A 115 18.36 0.61 -10.97
N THR A 116 17.97 1.82 -10.60
CA THR A 116 18.85 2.96 -10.37
C THR A 116 18.41 3.69 -9.10
N PRO A 117 19.24 4.57 -8.50
CA PRO A 117 18.81 5.36 -7.33
C PRO A 117 17.53 6.19 -7.57
N GLN A 118 17.19 6.45 -8.83
CA GLN A 118 16.01 7.21 -9.24
C GLN A 118 14.88 6.32 -9.76
N THR A 119 15.16 5.08 -10.19
CA THR A 119 14.16 4.19 -10.80
C THR A 119 13.95 2.93 -9.98
N VAL A 120 12.69 2.70 -9.62
CA VAL A 120 12.24 1.54 -8.85
C VAL A 120 11.16 0.82 -9.62
N LEU A 121 11.33 -0.49 -9.77
CA LEU A 121 10.33 -1.40 -10.29
C LEU A 121 9.67 -2.14 -9.14
N THR A 122 8.36 -2.33 -9.23
CA THR A 122 7.59 -3.18 -8.32
C THR A 122 6.77 -4.17 -9.12
N GLY A 123 6.72 -5.40 -8.63
CA GLY A 123 5.88 -6.46 -9.19
C GLY A 123 5.32 -7.31 -8.07
N GLY A 124 4.06 -7.68 -8.14
CA GLY A 124 3.40 -8.48 -7.12
C GLY A 124 2.23 -9.28 -7.68
N VAL A 125 1.94 -10.39 -7.01
CA VAL A 125 0.79 -11.24 -7.29
C VAL A 125 0.06 -11.49 -5.99
N GLY A 126 -1.27 -11.42 -6.03
CA GLY A 126 -2.12 -11.64 -4.88
C GLY A 126 -3.27 -12.56 -5.19
N VAL A 127 -3.73 -13.26 -4.16
CA VAL A 127 -4.86 -14.19 -4.22
C VAL A 127 -5.91 -13.77 -3.22
N GLY A 128 -7.17 -13.79 -3.65
CA GLY A 128 -8.29 -13.59 -2.74
C GLY A 128 -8.60 -14.85 -1.96
N PHE A 129 -8.96 -14.70 -0.69
CA PHE A 129 -9.40 -15.81 0.14
C PHE A 129 -10.61 -15.43 1.02
N GLY A 130 -11.41 -16.42 1.39
CA GLY A 130 -12.66 -16.23 2.14
C GLY A 130 -13.94 -16.28 1.29
N GLY A 131 -15.08 -16.16 1.95
CA GLY A 131 -16.41 -16.53 1.41
C GLY A 131 -17.04 -15.60 0.37
N ASP A 132 -16.39 -14.48 0.01
CA ASP A 132 -16.93 -13.51 -0.95
C ASP A 132 -15.86 -13.22 -2.02
N ARG A 133 -15.76 -14.15 -2.98
CA ARG A 133 -14.66 -14.24 -3.97
C ARG A 133 -14.88 -13.33 -5.19
N ARG A 134 -14.84 -12.01 -5.02
CA ARG A 134 -14.93 -11.08 -6.17
C ARG A 134 -13.57 -10.83 -6.86
N GLN A 135 -12.46 -11.15 -6.19
CA GLN A 135 -11.11 -11.05 -6.72
C GLN A 135 -10.35 -12.34 -6.38
N ASP A 136 -10.32 -13.29 -7.31
CA ASP A 136 -9.58 -14.54 -7.12
C ASP A 136 -8.07 -14.33 -7.27
N PHE A 137 -7.67 -13.42 -8.16
CA PHE A 137 -6.27 -13.11 -8.43
C PHE A 137 -6.07 -11.62 -8.74
N ARG A 138 -4.93 -11.08 -8.31
CA ARG A 138 -4.48 -9.72 -8.58
C ARG A 138 -3.03 -9.76 -9.05
N VAL A 139 -2.73 -9.01 -10.10
CA VAL A 139 -1.35 -8.73 -10.51
C VAL A 139 -1.13 -7.24 -10.40
N THR A 140 -0.04 -6.86 -9.74
CA THR A 140 0.36 -5.48 -9.56
C THR A 140 1.73 -5.28 -10.22
N ALA A 141 1.84 -4.30 -11.09
CA ALA A 141 3.12 -3.85 -11.64
C ALA A 141 3.23 -2.34 -11.49
N GLY A 142 4.39 -1.85 -11.08
CA GLY A 142 4.63 -0.44 -10.85
C GLY A 142 6.03 -0.01 -11.29
N LEU A 143 6.09 1.20 -11.81
CA LEU A 143 7.32 1.91 -12.14
C LEU A 143 7.28 3.24 -11.40
N GLN A 144 8.25 3.48 -10.53
CA GLN A 144 8.45 4.75 -9.88
C GLN A 144 9.77 5.34 -10.36
N HIS A 145 9.72 6.58 -10.87
CA HIS A 145 10.89 7.35 -11.22
C HIS A 145 10.89 8.67 -10.45
N SER A 146 11.92 8.90 -9.64
CA SER A 146 12.10 10.13 -8.88
C SER A 146 13.00 11.09 -9.65
N LEU A 147 12.44 12.22 -10.06
CA LEU A 147 13.19 13.31 -10.68
C LEU A 147 13.86 14.13 -9.57
N SER A 148 15.13 13.85 -9.30
CA SER A 148 15.97 14.71 -8.46
C SER A 148 16.80 15.64 -9.35
N PHE A 149 16.43 16.92 -9.37
CA PHE A 149 17.26 17.97 -9.95
C PHE A 149 18.33 18.39 -8.92
N PRO A 150 19.63 18.38 -9.24
CA PRO A 150 20.53 19.40 -8.74
C PRO A 150 20.57 20.51 -9.79
N TYR A 151 19.73 21.53 -9.65
CA TYR A 151 19.98 22.79 -10.35
C TYR A 151 20.95 23.60 -9.49
N SER A 152 22.23 23.21 -9.48
CA SER A 152 23.28 24.14 -9.06
C SER A 152 23.54 25.07 -10.24
N TRP A 153 22.97 26.27 -10.19
CA TRP A 153 23.51 27.39 -10.95
C TRP A 153 24.89 27.69 -10.36
N ASP A 154 25.94 27.26 -11.05
CA ASP A 154 27.24 27.90 -10.89
C ASP A 154 27.19 29.12 -11.84
N PRO A 155 27.11 30.36 -11.34
CA PRO A 155 27.26 31.51 -12.21
C PRO A 155 28.69 31.51 -12.78
N PRO A 156 28.87 31.80 -14.08
CA PRO A 156 30.21 31.96 -14.64
C PRO A 156 30.93 33.09 -13.89
N ARG A 157 32.16 32.80 -13.45
CA ARG A 157 33.07 33.79 -12.86
C ARG A 157 33.50 34.83 -13.88
#